data_AF-A0A522N7S9-F1
#
_entry.id   AF-A0A522N7S9-F1
#
_cell.length_a   1.000
_cell.length_b   1.000
_cell.length_c   1.000
_cell.angle_alpha   90.00
_cell.angle_beta   90.00
_cell.angle_gamma   90.00
#
_symmetry.space_group_name_H-M   'P 1'
#
loop_
_entity.id
_entity.type
_entity.pdbx_description
1 polymer ?
#
loop_
_entity_poly.entity_id
_entity_poly.type
_entity_poly.pdbx_seq_one_letter_code
_entity_poly.pdbx_strand_id
1 'polypeptide(L)'
;MKRSTAAAAILWAALAAPVLAAPVCRVQTLAIQGQSIRATFCVTDVVRERGPAGEMARITLSESLAGRGGTLDRTATKDVLLAAGSGRLSDDLPLHELGIDRTLHVTFVFRNGGVQPESALLIPGAVPVL
;
A
#
# COMPACT_ATOMS: atom_id res chain seq x y z
N MET A 1 40.74 39.37 45.31
CA MET A 1 39.45 39.15 44.59
C MET A 1 39.76 38.63 43.20
N LYS A 2 39.54 37.33 42.92
CA LYS A 2 39.61 36.75 41.57
C LYS A 2 38.44 35.78 41.43
N ARG A 3 37.46 36.14 40.58
CA ARG A 3 36.28 35.32 40.27
C ARG A 3 36.64 34.44 39.07
N SER A 4 36.65 33.12 39.26
CA SER A 4 36.78 32.15 38.18
C SER A 4 35.38 31.70 37.76
N THR A 5 34.95 32.12 36.58
CA THR A 5 33.71 31.67 35.92
C THR A 5 33.99 30.38 35.16
N ALA A 6 33.42 29.26 35.63
CA ALA A 6 33.40 27.99 34.90
C ALA A 6 32.23 28.01 33.89
N ALA A 7 32.54 27.94 32.60
CA ALA A 7 31.57 27.82 31.53
C ALA A 7 31.19 26.34 31.35
N ALA A 8 29.94 26.00 31.64
CA ALA A 8 29.38 24.68 31.36
C ALA A 8 28.91 24.64 29.90
N ALA A 9 29.59 23.86 29.06
CA ALA A 9 29.15 23.55 27.71
C ALA A 9 28.18 22.35 27.77
N ILE A 10 26.90 22.61 27.51
CA ILE A 10 25.88 21.56 27.39
C ILE A 10 25.87 21.08 25.95
N LEU A 11 26.39 19.87 25.70
CA LEU A 11 26.31 19.17 24.42
C LEU A 11 24.86 18.72 24.18
N TRP A 12 24.20 19.32 23.19
CA TRP A 12 22.93 18.81 22.66
C TRP A 12 23.20 17.65 21.70
N ALA A 13 23.03 16.41 22.17
CA ALA A 13 22.96 15.24 21.31
C ALA A 13 21.57 15.18 20.68
N ALA A 14 21.44 15.71 19.46
CA ALA A 14 20.22 15.55 18.67
C ALA A 14 20.13 14.10 18.17
N LEU A 15 19.22 13.32 18.75
CA LEU A 15 18.82 12.01 18.23
C LEU A 15 18.18 12.19 16.86
N ALA A 16 18.91 11.86 15.79
CA ALA A 16 18.32 11.65 14.48
C ALA A 16 17.54 10.32 14.51
N ALA A 17 16.27 10.38 14.90
CA ALA A 17 15.36 9.26 14.68
C ALA A 17 15.20 9.06 13.17
N PRO A 18 15.37 7.85 12.62
CA PRO A 18 15.09 7.60 11.22
C PRO A 18 13.60 7.86 10.98
N VAL A 19 13.30 8.87 10.17
CA VAL A 19 11.95 9.11 9.67
C VAL A 19 11.64 7.96 8.70
N LEU A 20 10.98 6.92 9.22
CA LEU A 20 10.37 5.90 8.38
C LEU A 20 9.39 6.62 7.45
N ALA A 21 9.54 6.40 6.13
CA ALA A 21 8.63 6.98 5.15
C ALA A 21 7.20 6.51 5.47
N ALA A 22 6.25 7.45 5.53
CA ALA A 22 4.86 7.12 5.78
C ALA A 22 4.29 6.25 4.63
N PRO A 23 3.40 5.29 4.92
CA PRO A 23 2.80 4.45 3.89
C PRO A 23 2.00 5.28 2.88
N VAL A 24 2.08 4.91 1.60
CA VAL A 24 1.31 5.57 0.54
C VAL A 24 0.00 4.82 0.34
N CYS A 25 -1.08 5.40 0.88
CA CYS A 25 -2.41 4.80 0.84
C CYS A 25 -3.31 5.40 -0.23
N ARG A 26 -4.22 4.58 -0.75
CA ARG A 26 -5.38 4.97 -1.56
C ARG A 26 -6.63 4.37 -0.96
N VAL A 27 -7.67 5.20 -0.89
CA VAL A 27 -9.00 4.80 -0.40
C VAL A 27 -9.97 4.99 -1.55
N GLN A 28 -10.84 4.01 -1.76
CA GLN A 28 -11.94 4.09 -2.71
C GLN A 28 -13.16 3.35 -2.19
N THR A 29 -14.31 3.64 -2.77
CA THR A 29 -15.56 2.94 -2.50
C THR A 29 -15.92 2.09 -3.70
N LEU A 30 -16.15 0.81 -3.48
CA LEU A 30 -16.58 -0.16 -4.49
C LEU A 30 -18.07 -0.47 -4.30
N ALA A 31 -18.82 -0.55 -5.39
CA ALA A 31 -20.21 -0.98 -5.38
C ALA A 31 -20.28 -2.48 -5.74
N ILE A 32 -20.46 -3.35 -4.74
CA ILE A 32 -20.46 -4.80 -4.91
C ILE A 32 -21.82 -5.36 -4.48
N GLN A 33 -22.59 -5.91 -5.43
CA GLN A 33 -23.91 -6.51 -5.16
C GLN A 33 -24.86 -5.60 -4.35
N GLY A 34 -24.86 -4.30 -4.65
CA GLY A 34 -25.66 -3.31 -3.92
C GLY A 34 -25.11 -2.89 -2.55
N GLN A 35 -23.96 -3.41 -2.14
CA GLN A 35 -23.23 -2.98 -0.95
C GLN A 35 -22.14 -1.97 -1.31
N SER A 36 -21.95 -0.99 -0.43
CA SER A 36 -20.82 -0.06 -0.48
C SER A 36 -19.68 -0.64 0.35
N ILE A 37 -18.56 -0.95 -0.30
CA ILE A 37 -17.36 -1.50 0.32
C ILE A 37 -16.27 -0.42 0.28
N ARG A 38 -15.77 -0.02 1.44
CA ARG A 38 -14.64 0.89 1.56
C ARG A 38 -13.35 0.09 1.42
N ALA A 39 -12.64 0.24 0.31
CA ALA A 39 -11.37 -0.41 0.04
C ALA A 39 -10.20 0.56 0.28
N THR A 40 -9.19 0.11 1.03
CA THR A 40 -7.96 0.84 1.32
C THR A 40 -6.77 0.00 0.87
N PHE A 41 -5.90 0.57 0.04
CA PHE A 41 -4.70 -0.07 -0.48
C PHE A 41 -3.49 0.77 -0.09
N CYS A 42 -2.58 0.21 0.71
CA CYS A 42 -1.41 0.91 1.21
C CYS A 42 -0.14 0.16 0.81
N VAL A 43 0.78 0.85 0.15
CA VAL A 43 2.15 0.35 0.03
C VAL A 43 2.91 0.74 1.29
N THR A 44 3.37 -0.26 2.04
CA THR A 44 4.05 -0.07 3.33
C THR A 44 5.57 -0.23 3.22
N ASP A 45 6.05 -0.93 2.20
CA ASP A 45 7.47 -1.08 1.91
C ASP A 45 7.70 -1.21 0.40
N VAL A 46 8.86 -0.72 -0.06
CA VAL A 46 9.29 -0.76 -1.46
C VAL A 46 10.80 -0.98 -1.52
N VAL A 47 11.20 -2.14 -2.04
CA VAL A 47 12.59 -2.44 -2.39
C VAL A 47 12.71 -2.42 -3.91
N ARG A 48 13.65 -1.61 -4.44
CA ARG A 48 13.92 -1.54 -5.88
C ARG A 48 15.23 -2.21 -6.22
N GLU A 49 15.18 -3.05 -7.24
CA GLU A 49 16.34 -3.77 -7.75
C GLU A 49 16.44 -3.57 -9.26
N ARG A 50 17.65 -3.36 -9.76
CA ARG A 50 17.92 -3.30 -11.20
C ARG A 50 18.67 -4.56 -11.61
N GLY A 51 18.05 -5.34 -12.49
CA GLY A 51 18.62 -6.57 -13.01
C GLY A 51 18.77 -6.56 -14.54
N PRO A 52 19.24 -7.67 -15.12
CA PRO A 52 19.39 -7.81 -16.57
C PRO A 52 18.08 -7.65 -17.35
N ALA A 53 16.95 -7.98 -16.72
CA ALA A 53 15.60 -7.89 -17.30
C ALA A 53 14.95 -6.50 -17.15
N GLY A 54 15.64 -5.53 -16.54
CA GLY A 54 15.11 -4.20 -16.26
C GLY A 54 15.04 -3.86 -14.77
N GLU A 55 14.26 -2.84 -14.43
CA GLU A 55 14.02 -2.44 -13.05
C GLU A 55 12.79 -3.16 -12.50
N MET A 56 12.90 -3.67 -11.28
CA MET A 56 11.83 -4.34 -10.55
C MET A 56 11.64 -3.66 -9.19
N ALA A 57 10.38 -3.55 -8.76
CA ALA A 57 10.04 -3.15 -7.40
C ALA A 57 9.35 -4.31 -6.68
N ARG A 58 9.94 -4.75 -5.57
CA ARG A 58 9.27 -5.61 -4.59
C ARG A 58 8.54 -4.72 -3.60
N ILE A 59 7.23 -4.83 -3.55
CA ILE A 59 6.38 -4.02 -2.68
C ILE A 59 5.68 -4.86 -1.63
N THR A 60 5.46 -4.30 -0.45
CA THR A 60 4.51 -4.85 0.52
C THR A 60 3.21 -4.06 0.41
N LEU A 61 2.15 -4.73 -0.01
CA LEU A 61 0.81 -4.17 -0.20
C LEU A 61 -0.10 -4.64 0.93
N SER A 62 -0.61 -3.68 1.70
CA SER A 62 -1.68 -3.89 2.68
C SER A 62 -3.02 -3.50 2.04
N GLU A 63 -3.99 -4.39 2.17
CA GLU A 63 -5.31 -4.30 1.55
C GLU A 63 -6.36 -4.47 2.64
N SER A 64 -7.23 -3.47 2.82
CA SER A 64 -8.30 -3.47 3.82
C SER A 64 -9.62 -3.13 3.16
N LEU A 65 -10.57 -4.06 3.20
CA LEU A 65 -11.92 -3.89 2.67
C LEU A 65 -12.90 -3.93 3.84
N ALA A 66 -13.72 -2.89 3.99
CA ALA A 66 -14.72 -2.81 5.05
C ALA A 66 -16.12 -2.63 4.44
N GLY A 67 -17.06 -3.46 4.86
CA GLY A 67 -18.45 -3.47 4.40
C GLY A 67 -19.42 -3.76 5.54
N ARG A 68 -20.70 -3.96 5.20
CA ARG A 68 -21.72 -4.34 6.19
C ARG A 68 -21.52 -5.75 6.74
N GLY A 69 -20.99 -6.65 5.92
CA GLY A 69 -20.78 -8.07 6.29
C GLY A 69 -19.52 -8.33 7.11
N GLY A 70 -18.61 -7.36 7.25
CA GLY A 70 -17.37 -7.53 7.98
C GLY A 70 -16.23 -6.67 7.45
N THR A 71 -15.01 -7.07 7.81
CA THR A 71 -13.75 -6.51 7.35
C THR A 71 -12.86 -7.63 6.83
N LEU A 72 -12.17 -7.38 5.74
CA LEU A 72 -11.10 -8.21 5.22
C LEU A 72 -9.81 -7.40 5.27
N ASP A 73 -8.80 -7.91 5.94
CA ASP A 73 -7.48 -7.29 6.04
C ASP A 73 -6.40 -8.28 5.60
N ARG A 74 -5.59 -7.88 4.63
CA ARG A 74 -4.52 -8.71 4.08
C ARG A 74 -3.26 -7.91 3.86
N THR A 75 -2.12 -8.58 3.97
CA THR A 75 -0.82 -8.04 3.53
C THR A 75 -0.15 -9.06 2.62
N ALA A 76 0.37 -8.61 1.49
CA ALA A 76 1.06 -9.45 0.52
C ALA A 76 2.29 -8.75 -0.06
N THR A 77 3.34 -9.52 -0.33
CA THR A 77 4.49 -9.04 -1.10
C THR A 77 4.27 -9.30 -2.58
N LYS A 78 4.55 -8.30 -3.42
CA LYS A 78 4.36 -8.36 -4.88
C LYS A 78 5.61 -7.87 -5.59
N ASP A 79 6.02 -8.57 -6.63
CA ASP A 79 7.08 -8.11 -7.53
C ASP A 79 6.45 -7.41 -8.74
N VAL A 80 6.93 -6.21 -9.04
CA VAL A 80 6.40 -5.33 -10.09
C VAL A 80 7.52 -5.00 -11.06
N LEU A 81 7.37 -5.43 -12.32
CA LEU A 81 8.27 -4.99 -13.39
C LEU A 81 7.99 -3.52 -13.72
N LEU A 82 9.05 -2.72 -13.77
CA LEU A 82 8.95 -1.30 -14.02
C LEU A 82 9.40 -0.93 -15.43
N ALA A 83 8.54 -0.21 -16.14
CA ALA A 83 8.85 0.50 -17.37
C ALA A 83 8.67 2.00 -17.13
N ALA A 84 9.73 2.78 -17.36
CA ALA A 84 9.75 4.23 -17.14
C ALA A 84 9.25 4.65 -15.73
N GLY A 85 9.61 3.88 -14.70
CA GLY A 85 9.28 4.18 -13.31
C GLY A 85 7.86 3.81 -12.86
N SER A 86 7.08 3.15 -13.72
CA SER A 86 5.73 2.63 -13.41
C SER A 86 5.59 1.16 -13.77
N GLY A 87 4.67 0.45 -13.14
CA GLY A 87 4.37 -0.94 -13.46
C GLY A 87 2.92 -1.29 -13.17
N ARG A 88 2.49 -2.45 -13.64
CA ARG A 88 1.15 -3.00 -13.37
C ARG A 88 1.28 -4.30 -12.61
N LEU A 89 0.33 -4.53 -11.73
CA LEU A 89 0.15 -5.80 -11.03
C LEU A 89 -1.34 -6.09 -10.89
N SER A 90 -1.69 -7.35 -10.73
CA SER A 90 -3.06 -7.77 -10.44
C SER A 90 -3.10 -8.57 -9.15
N ASP A 91 -4.26 -8.54 -8.51
CA ASP A 91 -4.51 -9.26 -7.28
C ASP A 91 -5.94 -9.79 -7.22
N ASP A 92 -6.08 -10.90 -6.52
CA ASP A 92 -7.35 -11.59 -6.30
C ASP A 92 -7.64 -11.63 -4.80
N LEU A 93 -8.75 -11.01 -4.40
CA LEU A 93 -9.20 -10.93 -3.02
C LEU A 93 -10.52 -11.72 -2.84
N PRO A 94 -10.49 -12.86 -2.13
CA PRO A 94 -11.72 -13.61 -1.86
C PRO A 94 -12.58 -12.86 -0.85
N LEU A 95 -13.83 -12.52 -1.18
CA LEU A 95 -14.67 -11.63 -0.37
C LEU A 95 -15.56 -12.34 0.67
N HIS A 96 -15.28 -13.61 0.95
CA HIS A 96 -16.07 -14.44 1.86
C HIS A 96 -16.15 -13.86 3.29
N GLU A 97 -15.10 -13.21 3.78
CA GLU A 97 -15.08 -12.50 5.08
C GLU A 97 -16.03 -11.29 5.13
N LEU A 98 -16.46 -10.79 3.96
CA LEU A 98 -17.47 -9.73 3.83
C LEU A 98 -18.88 -10.29 3.59
N GLY A 99 -19.05 -11.62 3.66
CA GLY A 99 -20.31 -12.29 3.34
C GLY A 99 -20.64 -12.30 1.84
N ILE A 100 -19.64 -12.12 0.97
CA ILE A 100 -19.79 -12.10 -0.48
C ILE A 100 -19.08 -13.33 -1.06
N ASP A 101 -19.84 -14.25 -1.64
CA ASP A 101 -19.32 -15.49 -2.25
C ASP A 101 -18.77 -15.24 -3.67
N ARG A 102 -17.79 -14.34 -3.79
CA ARG A 102 -17.07 -14.00 -5.03
C ARG A 102 -15.64 -13.55 -4.71
N THR A 103 -14.81 -13.49 -5.73
CA THR A 103 -13.47 -12.90 -5.66
C THR A 103 -13.45 -11.57 -6.38
N LEU A 104 -12.81 -10.57 -5.78
CA LEU A 104 -12.50 -9.30 -6.41
C LEU A 104 -11.13 -9.41 -7.08
N HIS A 105 -11.12 -9.36 -8.41
CA HIS A 105 -9.91 -9.20 -9.19
C HIS A 105 -9.64 -7.71 -9.39
N VAL A 106 -8.50 -7.21 -8.92
CA VAL A 106 -8.09 -5.81 -9.04
C VAL A 106 -6.79 -5.74 -9.82
N THR A 107 -6.72 -4.83 -10.79
CA THR A 107 -5.45 -4.45 -11.42
C THR A 107 -5.07 -3.07 -10.93
N PHE A 108 -3.81 -2.95 -10.53
CA PHE A 108 -3.22 -1.73 -10.00
C PHE A 108 -2.14 -1.20 -10.95
N VAL A 109 -2.03 0.13 -10.99
CA VAL A 109 -0.83 0.82 -11.46
C VAL A 109 0.01 1.20 -10.26
N PHE A 110 1.23 0.66 -10.19
CA PHE A 110 2.25 1.09 -9.24
C PHE A 110 3.05 2.25 -9.83
N ARG A 111 3.10 3.38 -9.11
CA ARG A 111 3.90 4.54 -9.46
C ARG A 111 4.18 5.39 -8.22
N ASN A 112 5.33 6.07 -8.17
CA ASN A 112 5.69 6.97 -7.08
C ASN A 112 5.57 6.34 -5.68
N GLY A 113 5.87 5.04 -5.56
CA GLY A 113 5.83 4.31 -4.29
C GLY A 113 4.44 3.93 -3.80
N GLY A 114 3.37 4.19 -4.55
CA GLY A 114 2.00 3.79 -4.22
C GLY A 114 1.36 2.97 -5.33
N VAL A 115 0.21 2.36 -5.01
CA VAL A 115 -0.67 1.70 -5.99
C VAL A 115 -1.93 2.51 -6.20
N GLN A 116 -2.44 2.52 -7.43
CA GLN A 116 -3.75 3.06 -7.79
C GLN A 116 -4.54 1.95 -8.48
N PRO A 117 -5.73 1.57 -7.99
CA PRO A 117 -6.62 0.68 -8.72
C PRO A 117 -6.97 1.29 -10.08
N GLU A 118 -6.75 0.53 -11.14
CA GLU A 118 -7.04 0.89 -12.53
C GLU A 118 -8.33 0.21 -13.01
N SER A 119 -8.52 -1.06 -12.63
CA SER A 119 -9.72 -1.83 -12.92
C SER A 119 -10.03 -2.78 -11.76
N ALA A 120 -11.31 -3.02 -11.47
CA ALA A 120 -11.74 -4.03 -10.52
C ALA A 120 -12.99 -4.74 -11.04
N LEU A 121 -12.99 -6.06 -10.95
CA LEU A 121 -14.05 -6.92 -11.44
C LEU A 121 -14.31 -8.08 -10.48
N LEU A 122 -15.57 -8.47 -10.35
CA LEU A 122 -15.95 -9.66 -9.59
C LEU A 122 -15.86 -10.89 -10.48
N ILE A 123 -15.17 -11.92 -10.00
CA ILE A 123 -15.15 -13.25 -10.60
C ILE A 123 -15.87 -14.27 -9.71
N PRO A 124 -16.59 -15.24 -10.29
CA PRO A 124 -16.85 -15.39 -11.73
C PRO A 124 -17.82 -14.32 -12.30
N GLY A 125 -17.76 -14.13 -13.62
CA GLY A 125 -18.67 -13.27 -14.39
C GLY A 125 -18.12 -11.91 -14.85
N ALA A 126 -16.90 -11.54 -14.42
CA ALA A 126 -16.21 -10.31 -14.82
C ALA A 126 -17.07 -9.03 -14.69
N VAL A 127 -17.80 -8.93 -13.57
CA VAL A 127 -18.70 -7.79 -13.33
C VAL A 127 -17.88 -6.60 -12.81
N PRO A 128 -17.83 -5.45 -13.50
CA PRO A 128 -17.04 -4.30 -13.07
C PRO A 128 -17.63 -3.64 -11.81
N VAL A 129 -16.77 -3.13 -10.92
CA VAL A 129 -17.18 -2.55 -9.62
C VAL A 129 -16.46 -1.23 -9.24
N LEU A 130 -15.67 -0.69 -10.16
CA LEU A 130 -15.09 0.66 -10.10
C LEU A 130 -15.95 1.65 -10.88
#